data_AF-A0A3D2XGB6-F1
#
_entry.id   AF-A0A3D2XGB6-F1
#
_cell.length_a   1.000
_cell.length_b   1.000
_cell.length_c   1.000
_cell.angle_alpha   90.00
_cell.angle_beta   90.00
_cell.angle_gamma   90.00
#
_symmetry.space_group_name_H-M   'P 1'
#
loop_
_entity.id
_entity.type
_entity.pdbx_description
1 polymer ?
#
loop_
_entity_poly.entity_id
_entity_poly.type
_entity_poly.pdbx_seq_one_letter_code
_entity_poly.pdbx_strand_id
1 'polypeptide(L)' 'LYSGEEIMELFQKLNEENGTTIIQVTHSEKNAGYGKRIIELLDGRVEKK' A
#
# COMPACT_ATOMS: atom_id res chain seq x y z
N LEU A 1 7.33 -18.57 2.77
CA LEU A 1 5.97 -18.87 3.25
C LEU A 1 5.55 -17.74 4.17
N TYR A 2 5.21 -16.58 3.60
CA TYR A 2 4.68 -15.45 4.37
C TYR A 2 3.24 -15.22 3.92
N SER A 3 2.37 -14.92 4.87
CA SER A 3 1.01 -14.45 4.60
C SER A 3 1.03 -13.03 4.02
N GLY A 4 -0.04 -12.62 3.34
CA GLY A 4 -0.14 -11.26 2.82
C GLY A 4 -0.07 -10.19 3.92
N GLU A 5 -0.57 -10.49 5.11
CA GLU A 5 -0.55 -9.60 6.27
C GLU A 5 0.87 -9.36 6.79
N GLU A 6 1.67 -10.42 6.96
CA GLU A 6 3.08 -10.31 7.38
C GLU A 6 3.90 -9.48 6.39
N ILE A 7 3.60 -9.57 5.09
CA ILE A 7 4.27 -8.76 4.05
C ILE A 7 3.88 -7.27 4.20
N MET A 8 2.60 -6.98 4.46
CA MET A 8 2.15 -5.59 4.66
C MET A 8 2.76 -4.96 5.91
N GLU A 9 2.86 -5.70 7.01
CA GLU A 9 3.54 -5.25 8.23
C GLU A 9 5.03 -4.96 7.98
N LEU A 10 5.72 -5.80 7.21
CA LEU A 10 7.10 -5.57 6.83
C LEU A 10 7.25 -4.28 6.01
N PHE A 11 6.36 -4.04 5.04
CA PHE A 11 6.38 -2.82 4.25
C PHE A 11 6.16 -1.58 5.11
N GLN A 12 5.25 -1.64 6.08
CA GLN A 12 5.03 -0.54 7.00
C GLN A 12 6.29 -0.23 7.81
N LYS A 13 6.96 -1.26 8.37
CA LYS A 13 8.24 -1.09 9.08
C LYS A 13 9.31 -0.45 8.19
N LEU A 14 9.49 -0.93 6.96
CA LEU A 14 10.47 -0.35 6.03
C LEU A 14 10.16 1.11 5.68
N ASN A 15 8.88 1.48 5.59
CA ASN A 15 8.47 2.86 5.34
C ASN A 15 8.68 3.78 6.55
N GLU A 16 8.34 3.31 7.74
CA GLU A 16 8.38 4.09 8.98
C GLU A 16 9.78 4.18 9.59
N GLU A 17 10.52 3.08 9.60
CA GLU A 17 11.84 2.99 10.24
C GLU A 17 12.98 3.39 9.29
N ASN A 18 12.94 2.91 8.04
CA ASN A 18 14.02 3.15 7.06
C ASN A 18 13.75 4.33 6.13
N GLY A 19 12.55 4.94 6.20
CA GLY A 19 12.14 6.01 5.28
C GLY A 19 11.95 5.54 3.83
N THR A 20 11.77 4.24 3.60
CA THR A 20 11.64 3.67 2.25
C THR A 20 10.33 4.11 1.63
N THR A 21 10.34 4.69 0.43
CA THR A 21 9.09 4.98 -0.30
C THR A 21 8.56 3.71 -0.94
N ILE A 22 7.30 3.36 -0.65
CA ILE A 22 6.63 2.16 -1.16
C ILE A 22 5.39 2.57 -1.95
N ILE A 23 5.26 2.06 -3.17
CA ILE A 23 4.05 2.16 -3.99
C ILE A 23 3.44 0.77 -4.08
N GLN A 24 2.25 0.63 -3.50
CA GLN A 24 1.55 -0.65 -3.40
C GLN A 24 0.27 -0.55 -4.26
N VAL A 25 0.12 -1.48 -5.22
CA VAL A 25 -1.08 -1.59 -6.08
C VAL A 25 -1.86 -2.83 -5.66
N THR A 26 -3.16 -2.70 -5.43
CA THR A 26 -4.04 -3.80 -4.99
C THR A 26 -5.49 -3.52 -5.34
N HIS A 27 -6.28 -4.58 -5.45
CA HIS A 27 -7.75 -4.53 -5.49
C HIS A 27 -8.39 -4.79 -4.11
N SER A 28 -7.59 -5.03 -3.07
CA SER A 28 -8.06 -5.24 -1.69
C SER A 28 -8.02 -3.95 -0.89
N GLU A 29 -9.18 -3.50 -0.41
CA GLU A 29 -9.29 -2.34 0.48
C GLU A 29 -8.48 -2.52 1.78
N LYS A 30 -8.47 -3.74 2.35
CA LYS A 30 -7.66 -4.06 3.54
C LYS A 30 -6.19 -3.73 3.32
N ASN A 31 -5.62 -4.17 2.19
CA ASN A 31 -4.20 -3.95 1.90
C ASN A 31 -3.92 -2.47 1.58
N ALA A 32 -4.82 -1.80 0.85
CA ALA A 32 -4.68 -0.37 0.57
C ALA A 32 -4.63 0.47 1.87
N GLY A 33 -5.33 0.03 2.92
CA GLY A 33 -5.35 0.67 4.23
C GLY A 33 -4.01 0.68 4.99
N TYR A 34 -3.01 -0.13 4.58
CA TYR A 34 -1.66 -0.06 5.14
C TYR A 34 -0.87 1.16 4.61
N GLY A 35 -1.32 1.76 3.51
CA GLY A 35 -0.70 2.96 2.93
C GLY A 35 -1.08 4.24 3.68
N LYS A 36 -0.17 5.21 3.70
CA LYS A 36 -0.43 6.57 4.24
C LYS A 36 -1.35 7.41 3.36
N ARG A 37 -1.50 7.04 2.09
CA ARG A 37 -2.40 7.66 1.12
C ARG A 37 -2.92 6.60 0.16
N ILE A 38 -4.20 6.68 -0.19
CA ILE A 38 -4.84 5.83 -1.17
C ILE A 38 -5.16 6.67 -2.41
N ILE A 39 -4.81 6.17 -3.59
CA ILE A 39 -5.14 6.81 -4.86
C ILE A 39 -6.00 5.82 -5.66
N GLU A 40 -7.21 6.23 -6.00
CA GLU A 40 -8.10 5.44 -6.85
C GLU A 40 -7.87 5.83 -8.31
N LEU A 41 -7.68 4.82 -9.16
CA LEU A 41 -7.49 4.98 -10.60
C LEU A 41 -8.66 4.37 -11.35
N LEU A 42 -9.20 5.11 -12.31
CA LEU A 42 -10.23 4.65 -13.24
C LEU A 42 -9.85 5.08 -14.66
N ASP A 43 -9.84 4.14 -15.61
CA ASP A 43 -9.51 4.37 -17.02
C ASP A 43 -8.22 5.20 -17.23
N GLY A 44 -7.18 4.89 -16.46
CA GLY A 44 -5.87 5.55 -16.55
C GLY A 44 -5.82 6.96 -15.96
N ARG A 45 -6.87 7.40 -15.26
CA ARG A 45 -6.96 8.71 -14.61
C ARG A 45 -7.07 8.56 -13.10
N VAL A 46 -6.57 9.55 -12.36
CA VAL A 46 -6.79 9.63 -10.91
C VAL A 46 -8.21 10.09 -10.65
N GLU A 47 -9.01 9.21 -10.05
CA GLU A 47 -10.38 9.48 -9.69
C GLU A 47 -10.49 10.09 -8.28
N LYS A 48 -9.73 9.56 -7.30
CA LYS A 48 -9.69 10.06 -5.91
C LYS A 48 -8.27 10.05 -5.33
N LYS A 49 -8.00 10.90 -4.33
CA LYS A 49 -6.72 11.04 -3.62
C LYS A 49 -6.91 11.20 -2.12
#